data_AF-A0A1B6L834-F1
#
_entry.id   AF-A0A1B6L834-F1
#
_cell.length_a   1.000
_cell.length_b   1.000
_cell.length_c   1.000
_cell.angle_alpha   90.00
_cell.angle_beta   90.00
_cell.angle_gamma   90.00
#
_symmetry.space_group_name_H-M   'P 1'
#
loop_
_entity.id
_entity.type
_entity.pdbx_description
1 polymer ?
#
loop_
_entity_poly.entity_id
_entity_poly.type
_entity_poly.pdbx_seq_one_letter_code
_entity_poly.pdbx_strand_id
1 'polypeptide(L)'
;NVDALREECAKMKAAEQVHAVSSKEKAEEKEKAATMRVALEEQMDQLRDAHQKQVGELRDEISEKQALINQLKDLNQKYTLAHQQLQQEYEKLKQEETEKSNRLQELILTNERREQARKDLKGLEDTVAKELQTLHNLRKLFVQDLQARIKKSVNAEDNEDDGGSLAQKQKISFLENNLDQLTKVHKQLVRDNADLRCELPKLEKRLRATMERVKALETALKEAKEGAMRDRKRYQFEVDRIKEAVRQKNLARRGPSAQIAKPIRAGQQHLQGVRPVMGPGRILADDDTPKRKSIMGGGGIKDES
;
A
#
# COMPACT_ATOMS: atom_id res chain seq x y z
N ASN A 1 86.42 -18.04 99.05
CA ASN A 1 86.13 -16.94 98.11
C ASN A 1 85.72 -17.36 96.69
N VAL A 2 85.63 -18.64 96.37
CA VAL A 2 85.16 -19.09 95.04
C VAL A 2 83.62 -19.20 94.99
N ASP A 3 82.98 -19.54 96.12
CA ASP A 3 81.53 -19.74 96.18
C ASP A 3 80.73 -18.42 96.08
N ALA A 4 81.20 -17.32 96.66
CA ALA A 4 80.56 -16.00 96.55
C ALA A 4 80.62 -15.45 95.10
N LEU A 5 81.75 -15.62 94.42
CA LEU A 5 81.90 -15.26 93.00
C LEU A 5 81.04 -16.13 92.07
N ARG A 6 80.82 -17.40 92.44
CA ARG A 6 79.88 -18.29 91.74
C ARG A 6 78.43 -17.84 91.91
N GLU A 7 78.05 -17.41 93.12
CA GLU A 7 76.70 -16.90 93.40
C GLU A 7 76.42 -15.57 92.67
N GLU A 8 77.41 -14.66 92.66
CA GLU A 8 77.31 -13.39 91.93
C GLU A 8 77.26 -13.59 90.41
N CYS A 9 78.08 -14.49 89.86
CA CYS A 9 77.99 -14.92 88.46
C CYS A 9 76.63 -15.56 88.13
N ALA A 10 76.05 -16.32 89.04
CA ALA A 10 74.74 -16.94 88.85
C ALA A 10 73.61 -15.90 88.88
N LYS A 11 73.66 -14.92 89.79
CA LYS A 11 72.71 -13.78 89.82
C LYS A 11 72.79 -12.93 88.57
N MET A 12 74.00 -12.60 88.10
CA MET A 12 74.21 -11.86 86.86
C MET A 12 73.68 -12.63 85.64
N LYS A 13 73.97 -13.94 85.54
CA LYS A 13 73.39 -14.79 84.47
C LYS A 13 71.86 -14.86 84.52
N ALA A 14 71.26 -14.96 85.71
CA ALA A 14 69.82 -14.98 85.85
C ALA A 14 69.18 -13.64 85.47
N ALA A 15 69.77 -12.52 85.88
CA ALA A 15 69.30 -11.18 85.49
C ALA A 15 69.43 -10.93 83.98
N GLU A 16 70.53 -11.37 83.37
CA GLU A 16 70.77 -11.30 81.94
C GLU A 16 69.79 -12.18 81.15
N GLN A 17 69.48 -13.37 81.67
CA GLN A 17 68.48 -14.27 81.08
C GLN A 17 67.05 -13.73 81.20
N VAL A 18 66.68 -13.13 82.33
CA VAL A 18 65.37 -12.45 82.51
C VAL A 18 65.26 -11.22 81.61
N HIS A 19 66.32 -10.41 81.50
CA HIS A 19 66.33 -9.26 80.60
C HIS A 19 66.27 -9.69 79.12
N ALA A 20 66.97 -10.77 78.75
CA ALA A 20 66.91 -11.35 77.41
C ALA A 20 65.49 -11.85 77.08
N VAL A 21 64.85 -12.61 77.98
CA VAL A 21 63.47 -13.08 77.82
C VAL A 21 62.50 -11.89 77.74
N SER A 22 62.60 -10.91 78.64
CA SER A 22 61.73 -9.72 78.62
C SER A 22 61.95 -8.85 77.36
N SER A 23 63.17 -8.73 76.87
CA SER A 23 63.47 -8.02 75.63
C SER A 23 62.92 -8.75 74.40
N LYS A 24 62.97 -10.09 74.42
CA LYS A 24 62.41 -10.94 73.37
C LYS A 24 60.89 -10.90 73.37
N GLU A 25 60.24 -10.96 74.54
CA GLU A 25 58.80 -10.80 74.69
C GLU A 25 58.33 -9.41 74.23
N LYS A 26 59.04 -8.33 74.60
CA LYS A 26 58.75 -6.98 74.10
C LYS A 26 58.96 -6.84 72.58
N ALA A 27 59.92 -7.55 72.00
CA ALA A 27 60.13 -7.57 70.56
C ALA A 27 58.99 -8.31 69.85
N GLU A 28 58.59 -9.47 70.36
CA GLU A 28 57.45 -10.26 69.85
C GLU A 28 56.12 -9.51 70.01
N GLU A 29 55.91 -8.77 71.10
CA GLU A 29 54.71 -7.94 71.32
C GLU A 29 54.67 -6.75 70.34
N LYS A 30 55.81 -6.09 70.11
CA LYS A 30 55.92 -5.03 69.10
C LYS A 30 55.68 -5.55 67.68
N GLU A 31 56.19 -6.74 67.37
CA GLU A 31 55.95 -7.40 66.08
C GLU A 31 54.48 -7.74 65.90
N LYS A 32 53.82 -8.29 66.93
CA LYS A 32 52.37 -8.55 66.93
C LYS A 32 51.54 -7.28 66.80
N ALA A 33 51.93 -6.19 67.49
CA ALA A 33 51.26 -4.91 67.35
C ALA A 33 51.44 -4.31 65.95
N ALA A 34 52.62 -4.45 65.35
CA ALA A 34 52.89 -3.99 63.99
C ALA A 34 52.11 -4.79 62.94
N THR A 35 52.07 -6.12 63.04
CA THR A 35 51.29 -6.97 62.14
C THR A 35 49.79 -6.69 62.25
N MET A 36 49.28 -6.46 63.47
CA MET A 36 47.88 -6.09 63.70
C MET A 36 47.54 -4.71 63.13
N ARG A 37 48.48 -3.75 63.19
CA ARG A 37 48.35 -2.43 62.54
C ARG A 37 48.25 -2.54 61.03
N VAL A 38 49.15 -3.31 60.41
CA VAL A 38 49.16 -3.54 58.95
C VAL A 38 47.87 -4.22 58.50
N ALA A 39 47.41 -5.25 59.21
CA ALA A 39 46.17 -5.95 58.89
C ALA A 39 44.93 -5.03 58.98
N LEU A 40 44.90 -4.12 59.95
CA LEU A 40 43.83 -3.13 60.07
C LEU A 40 43.86 -2.12 58.90
N GLU A 41 45.06 -1.69 58.51
CA GLU A 41 45.27 -0.76 57.39
C GLU A 41 44.82 -1.39 56.06
N GLU A 42 45.19 -2.66 55.83
CA GLU A 42 44.71 -3.45 54.69
C GLU A 42 43.18 -3.60 54.67
N GLN A 43 42.54 -3.86 55.82
CA GLN A 43 41.09 -3.92 55.89
C GLN A 43 40.43 -2.58 55.56
N MET A 44 41.00 -1.47 56.01
CA MET A 44 40.50 -0.13 55.71
C MET A 44 40.63 0.20 54.23
N ASP A 45 41.73 -0.18 53.60
CA ASP A 45 41.94 0.00 52.16
C ASP A 45 41.01 -0.90 51.33
N GLN A 46 40.82 -2.16 51.73
CA GLN A 46 39.82 -3.05 51.11
C GLN A 46 38.40 -2.46 51.20
N LEU A 47 38.03 -1.85 52.34
CA LEU A 47 36.72 -1.23 52.53
C LEU A 47 36.54 0.00 51.63
N ARG A 48 37.60 0.82 51.49
CA ARG A 48 37.62 1.97 50.58
C ARG A 48 37.48 1.53 49.13
N ASP A 49 38.25 0.52 48.71
CA ASP A 49 38.21 -0.02 47.35
C ASP A 49 36.83 -0.63 47.04
N ALA A 50 36.26 -1.40 47.97
CA ALA A 50 34.92 -1.96 47.82
C ALA A 50 33.85 -0.87 47.68
N HIS A 51 33.91 0.18 48.50
CA HIS A 51 32.99 1.30 48.40
C HIS A 51 33.15 2.06 47.08
N GLN A 52 34.39 2.35 46.68
CA GLN A 52 34.67 3.04 45.42
C GLN A 52 34.18 2.22 44.22
N LYS A 53 34.33 0.89 44.27
CA LYS A 53 33.79 -0.02 43.26
C LYS A 53 32.26 0.03 43.22
N GLN A 54 31.59 -0.05 44.37
CA GLN A 54 30.13 0.02 44.45
C GLN A 54 29.59 1.36 43.90
N VAL A 55 30.26 2.48 44.20
CA VAL A 55 29.92 3.80 43.66
C VAL A 55 30.12 3.83 42.14
N GLY A 56 31.17 3.20 41.62
CA GLY A 56 31.39 3.02 40.18
C GLY A 56 30.25 2.24 39.53
N GLU A 57 29.91 1.07 40.07
CA GLU A 57 28.82 0.21 39.57
C GLU A 57 27.47 0.95 39.55
N LEU A 58 27.13 1.69 40.60
CA LEU A 58 25.89 2.48 40.65
C LEU A 58 25.89 3.61 39.62
N ARG A 59 27.02 4.26 39.36
CA ARG A 59 27.14 5.30 38.33
C ARG A 59 26.95 4.72 36.93
N ASP A 60 27.53 3.55 36.68
CA ASP A 60 27.37 2.84 35.42
C ASP A 60 25.92 2.40 35.22
N GLU A 61 25.26 1.85 36.26
CA GLU A 61 23.86 1.46 36.21
C GLU A 61 22.94 2.67 35.96
N ILE A 62 23.21 3.82 36.59
CA ILE A 62 22.48 5.07 36.31
C ILE A 62 22.66 5.49 34.85
N SER A 63 23.88 5.42 34.33
CA SER A 63 24.19 5.75 32.92
C SER A 63 23.45 4.83 31.95
N GLU A 64 23.44 3.52 32.21
CA GLU A 64 22.71 2.53 31.42
C GLU A 64 21.19 2.77 31.44
N LYS A 65 20.62 2.99 32.63
CA LYS A 65 19.18 3.30 32.76
C LYS A 65 18.83 4.59 32.03
N GLN A 66 19.67 5.62 32.10
CA GLN A 66 19.45 6.87 31.39
C GLN A 66 19.51 6.69 29.86
N ALA A 67 20.44 5.86 29.37
CA ALA A 67 20.52 5.50 27.97
C ALA A 67 19.28 4.73 27.50
N LEU A 68 18.78 3.78 28.31
CA LEU A 68 17.56 3.03 28.02
C LEU A 68 16.32 3.96 28.00
N ILE A 69 16.21 4.89 28.94
CA ILE A 69 15.13 5.89 28.95
C ILE A 69 15.13 6.70 27.66
N ASN A 70 16.31 7.14 27.20
CA ASN A 70 16.42 7.90 25.96
C ASN A 70 16.02 7.06 24.74
N GLN A 71 16.46 5.80 24.67
CA GLN A 71 16.06 4.88 23.60
C GLN A 71 14.54 4.63 23.58
N LEU A 72 13.93 4.43 24.75
CA LEU A 72 12.49 4.22 24.87
C LEU A 72 11.71 5.47 24.45
N LYS A 73 12.19 6.68 24.79
CA LYS A 73 11.60 7.93 24.33
C LYS A 73 11.66 8.07 22.80
N ASP A 74 12.81 7.78 22.20
CA ASP A 74 12.99 7.83 20.75
C ASP A 74 12.08 6.82 20.04
N LEU A 75 11.97 5.60 20.58
CA LEU A 75 11.07 4.57 20.05
C LEU A 75 9.61 4.99 20.18
N ASN A 76 9.20 5.52 21.33
CA ASN A 76 7.84 5.99 21.56
C ASN A 76 7.46 7.09 20.56
N GLN A 77 8.35 8.08 20.37
CA GLN A 77 8.14 9.14 19.39
C GLN A 77 8.02 8.61 17.95
N LYS A 78 8.85 7.63 17.57
CA LYS A 78 8.74 6.96 16.26
C LYS A 78 7.40 6.24 16.10
N TYR A 79 6.95 5.52 17.13
CA TYR A 79 5.64 4.85 17.09
C TYR A 79 4.48 5.83 17.01
N THR A 80 4.53 6.96 17.73
CA THR A 80 3.50 8.01 17.63
C THR A 80 3.41 8.58 16.22
N LEU A 81 4.55 8.88 15.60
CA LEU A 81 4.58 9.41 14.23
C LEU A 81 4.07 8.38 13.22
N ALA A 82 4.49 7.11 13.34
CA ALA A 82 4.01 6.04 12.47
C ALA A 82 2.49 5.81 12.62
N HIS A 83 1.97 5.89 13.84
CA HIS A 83 0.54 5.78 14.11
C HIS A 83 -0.24 6.94 13.47
N GLN A 84 0.22 8.17 13.63
CA GLN A 84 -0.40 9.35 13.00
C GLN A 84 -0.38 9.27 11.47
N GLN A 85 0.72 8.82 10.88
CA GLN A 85 0.83 8.61 9.42
C GLN A 85 -0.16 7.56 8.94
N LEU A 86 -0.20 6.39 9.60
CA LEU A 86 -1.11 5.32 9.23
C LEU A 86 -2.58 5.75 9.34
N GLN A 87 -2.92 6.55 10.36
CA GLN A 87 -4.26 7.08 10.53
C GLN A 87 -4.65 8.08 9.44
N GLN A 88 -3.72 8.94 9.02
CA GLN A 88 -3.94 9.83 7.87
C GLN A 88 -4.11 9.06 6.56
N GLU A 89 -3.29 8.04 6.32
CA GLU A 89 -3.40 7.17 5.15
C GLU A 89 -4.73 6.41 5.13
N TYR A 90 -5.18 5.92 6.29
CA TYR A 90 -6.47 5.26 6.43
C TYR A 90 -7.64 6.20 6.09
N GLU A 91 -7.67 7.41 6.65
CA GLU A 91 -8.73 8.39 6.35
C GLU A 91 -8.72 8.79 4.88
N LYS A 92 -7.54 8.96 4.28
CA LYS A 92 -7.41 9.24 2.85
C LYS A 92 -7.95 8.09 2.00
N LEU A 93 -7.59 6.86 2.33
CA LEU A 93 -8.05 5.67 1.60
C LEU A 93 -9.57 5.50 1.70
N LYS A 94 -10.13 5.76 2.89
CA LYS A 94 -11.57 5.75 3.13
C LYS A 94 -12.29 6.80 2.30
N GLN A 95 -11.76 8.02 2.19
CA GLN A 95 -12.30 9.05 1.31
C GLN A 95 -12.26 8.59 -0.16
N GLU A 96 -11.12 8.08 -0.65
CA GLU A 96 -11.00 7.56 -2.02
C GLU A 96 -11.97 6.40 -2.31
N GLU A 97 -12.22 5.52 -1.34
CA GLU A 97 -13.21 4.45 -1.45
C GLU A 97 -14.63 5.02 -1.62
N THR A 98 -15.01 6.00 -0.79
CA THR A 98 -16.33 6.64 -0.90
C THR A 98 -16.52 7.36 -2.23
N GLU A 99 -15.51 8.07 -2.72
CA GLU A 99 -15.55 8.74 -4.03
C GLU A 99 -15.68 7.75 -5.18
N LYS A 100 -14.93 6.64 -5.14
CA LYS A 100 -15.03 5.57 -6.15
C LYS A 100 -16.40 4.90 -6.12
N SER A 101 -16.96 4.66 -4.94
CA SER A 101 -18.30 4.10 -4.77
C SER A 101 -19.37 5.01 -5.39
N ASN A 102 -19.32 6.31 -5.07
CA ASN A 102 -20.23 7.31 -5.65
C ASN A 102 -20.11 7.37 -7.17
N ARG A 103 -18.88 7.37 -7.69
CA ARG A 103 -18.63 7.40 -9.14
C ARG A 103 -19.10 6.15 -9.85
N LEU A 104 -18.97 4.98 -9.21
CA LEU A 104 -19.52 3.73 -9.72
C LEU A 104 -21.05 3.80 -9.80
N GLN A 105 -21.70 4.32 -8.75
CA GLN A 105 -23.15 4.49 -8.73
C GLN A 105 -23.64 5.43 -9.85
N GLU A 106 -22.96 6.54 -10.10
CA GLU A 106 -23.26 7.43 -11.24
C GLU A 106 -23.12 6.73 -12.60
N LEU A 107 -22.08 5.91 -12.77
CA LEU A 107 -21.85 5.15 -14.00
C LEU A 107 -22.95 4.10 -14.22
N ILE A 108 -23.39 3.42 -13.16
CA ILE A 108 -24.50 2.47 -13.21
C ILE A 108 -25.76 3.17 -13.69
N LEU A 109 -26.15 4.28 -13.05
CA LEU A 109 -27.35 5.04 -13.43
C LEU A 109 -27.29 5.56 -14.89
N THR A 110 -26.11 6.01 -15.32
CA THR A 110 -25.90 6.47 -16.70
C THR A 110 -26.03 5.31 -17.69
N ASN A 111 -25.48 4.14 -17.35
CA ASN A 111 -25.58 2.95 -18.18
C ASN A 111 -27.02 2.43 -18.25
N GLU A 112 -27.75 2.40 -17.14
CA GLU A 112 -29.18 2.04 -17.11
C GLU A 112 -30.00 2.94 -18.01
N ARG A 113 -29.78 4.27 -17.95
CA ARG A 113 -30.45 5.23 -18.84
C ARG A 113 -30.14 4.97 -20.31
N ARG A 114 -28.88 4.62 -20.62
CA ARG A 114 -28.47 4.27 -21.98
C ARG A 114 -29.11 2.98 -22.47
N GLU A 115 -29.19 1.96 -21.62
CA GLU A 115 -29.85 0.69 -21.93
C GLU A 115 -31.36 0.88 -22.12
N GLN A 116 -31.99 1.76 -21.34
CA GLN A 116 -33.39 2.13 -21.55
C GLN A 116 -33.60 2.79 -22.91
N ALA A 117 -32.79 3.81 -23.25
CA ALA A 117 -32.87 4.45 -24.57
C ALA A 117 -32.63 3.46 -25.72
N ARG A 118 -31.73 2.49 -25.55
CA ARG A 118 -31.53 1.41 -26.53
C ARG A 118 -32.76 0.51 -26.69
N LYS A 119 -33.42 0.14 -25.60
CA LYS A 119 -34.67 -0.64 -25.66
C LYS A 119 -35.77 0.13 -26.38
N ASP A 120 -35.91 1.42 -26.08
CA ASP A 120 -36.92 2.28 -26.72
C ASP A 120 -36.64 2.44 -28.23
N LEU A 121 -35.38 2.66 -28.62
CA LEU A 121 -34.96 2.71 -30.02
C LEU A 121 -35.21 1.38 -30.73
N LYS A 122 -34.91 0.25 -30.09
CA LYS A 122 -35.17 -1.08 -30.66
C LYS A 122 -36.67 -1.31 -30.91
N GLY A 123 -37.54 -0.89 -29.99
CA GLY A 123 -38.99 -0.96 -30.19
C GLY A 123 -39.47 -0.11 -31.36
N LEU A 124 -38.85 1.05 -31.57
CA LEU A 124 -39.11 1.90 -32.73
C LEU A 124 -38.61 1.25 -34.03
N GLU A 125 -37.39 0.69 -34.04
CA GLU A 125 -36.83 -0.06 -35.19
C GLU A 125 -37.74 -1.21 -35.60
N ASP A 126 -38.25 -2.00 -34.65
CA ASP A 126 -39.19 -3.10 -34.91
C ASP A 126 -40.51 -2.59 -35.51
N THR A 127 -40.98 -1.42 -35.06
CA THR A 127 -42.21 -0.80 -35.60
C THR A 127 -41.99 -0.32 -37.03
N VAL A 128 -40.88 0.38 -37.29
CA VAL A 128 -40.50 0.84 -38.63
C VAL A 128 -40.33 -0.35 -39.58
N ALA A 129 -39.72 -1.45 -39.14
CA ALA A 129 -39.58 -2.66 -39.95
C ALA A 129 -40.95 -3.25 -40.35
N LYS A 130 -41.92 -3.28 -39.42
CA LYS A 130 -43.29 -3.75 -39.71
C LYS A 130 -44.02 -2.83 -40.69
N GLU A 131 -43.89 -1.52 -40.55
CA GLU A 131 -44.47 -0.55 -41.48
C GLU A 131 -43.86 -0.67 -42.88
N LEU A 132 -42.53 -0.79 -42.98
CA LEU A 132 -41.84 -1.03 -44.24
C LEU A 132 -42.29 -2.33 -44.90
N GLN A 133 -42.44 -3.41 -44.13
CA GLN A 133 -42.98 -4.67 -44.65
C GLN A 133 -44.42 -4.50 -45.17
N THR A 134 -45.24 -3.73 -44.46
CA THR A 134 -46.63 -3.44 -44.85
C THR A 134 -46.67 -2.63 -46.15
N LEU A 135 -45.83 -1.59 -46.27
CA LEU A 135 -45.68 -0.80 -47.50
C LEU A 135 -45.18 -1.66 -48.67
N HIS A 136 -44.26 -2.58 -48.41
CA HIS A 136 -43.80 -3.53 -49.43
C HIS A 136 -44.93 -4.44 -49.92
N ASN A 137 -45.74 -4.99 -49.01
CA ASN A 137 -46.90 -5.81 -49.35
C ASN A 137 -47.94 -5.02 -50.17
N LEU A 138 -48.25 -3.79 -49.76
CA LEU A 138 -49.16 -2.90 -50.49
C LEU A 138 -48.64 -2.57 -51.89
N ARG A 139 -47.33 -2.26 -52.03
CA ARG A 139 -46.69 -2.04 -53.33
C ARG A 139 -46.81 -3.27 -54.22
N LYS A 140 -46.59 -4.47 -53.68
CA LYS A 140 -46.72 -5.72 -54.43
C LYS A 140 -48.14 -5.91 -54.96
N LEU A 141 -49.16 -5.69 -54.12
CA LEU A 141 -50.57 -5.76 -54.53
C LEU A 141 -50.90 -4.73 -55.62
N PHE A 142 -50.44 -3.49 -55.46
CA PHE A 142 -50.65 -2.43 -56.46
C PHE A 142 -50.04 -2.78 -57.82
N VAL A 143 -48.81 -3.29 -57.85
CA VAL A 143 -48.14 -3.70 -59.10
C VAL A 143 -48.87 -4.87 -59.75
N GLN A 144 -49.31 -5.86 -58.97
CA GLN A 144 -50.11 -6.98 -59.48
C GLN A 144 -51.42 -6.50 -60.12
N ASP A 145 -52.14 -5.60 -59.44
CA ASP A 145 -53.40 -5.06 -59.92
C ASP A 145 -53.21 -4.18 -61.17
N LEU A 146 -52.15 -3.38 -61.22
CA LEU A 146 -51.75 -2.63 -62.41
C LEU A 146 -51.42 -3.56 -63.59
N GLN A 147 -50.64 -4.62 -63.36
CA GLN A 147 -50.32 -5.62 -64.38
C GLN A 147 -51.59 -6.35 -64.88
N ALA A 148 -52.54 -6.66 -63.99
CA ALA A 148 -53.81 -7.27 -64.36
C ALA A 148 -54.66 -6.33 -65.22
N ARG A 149 -54.69 -5.03 -64.89
CA ARG A 149 -55.37 -4.01 -65.71
C ARG A 149 -54.70 -3.80 -67.07
N ILE A 150 -53.37 -3.72 -67.13
CA ILE A 150 -52.64 -3.60 -68.40
C ILE A 150 -52.91 -4.81 -69.30
N LYS A 151 -52.90 -6.03 -68.75
CA LYS A 151 -53.26 -7.24 -69.50
C LYS A 151 -54.71 -7.24 -69.99
N LYS A 152 -55.64 -6.62 -69.24
CA LYS A 152 -57.03 -6.41 -69.67
C LYS A 152 -57.17 -5.29 -70.71
N SER A 153 -56.40 -4.20 -70.60
CA SER A 153 -56.48 -3.06 -71.51
C SER A 153 -55.84 -3.34 -72.88
N VAL A 154 -54.78 -4.15 -72.93
CA VAL A 154 -54.18 -4.62 -74.19
C VAL A 154 -55.16 -5.47 -75.03
N ASN A 155 -56.24 -5.99 -74.42
CA ASN A 155 -57.33 -6.68 -75.13
C ASN A 155 -58.51 -5.76 -75.48
N ALA A 156 -58.44 -4.45 -75.21
CA ALA A 156 -59.56 -3.52 -75.29
C ALA A 156 -59.19 -2.20 -76.00
N GLU A 157 -58.17 -2.21 -76.88
CA GLU A 157 -57.84 -1.07 -77.72
C GLU A 157 -58.73 -1.04 -78.96
N ASP A 158 -59.95 -0.51 -78.79
CA ASP A 158 -60.70 0.20 -79.82
C ASP A 158 -61.61 1.22 -79.10
N ASN A 159 -61.51 2.49 -79.50
CA ASN A 159 -62.27 3.68 -79.08
C ASN A 159 -61.61 4.65 -78.08
N GLU A 160 -60.80 5.54 -78.67
CA GLU A 160 -60.90 7.01 -78.68
C GLU A 160 -61.41 7.79 -77.45
N ASP A 161 -60.56 8.78 -77.10
CA ASP A 161 -60.83 10.21 -76.90
C ASP A 161 -62.19 10.66 -76.32
N ASP A 162 -62.17 11.29 -75.12
CA ASP A 162 -63.00 12.49 -74.85
C ASP A 162 -62.56 13.19 -73.55
N GLY A 163 -62.71 14.51 -73.53
CA GLY A 163 -62.20 15.43 -72.51
C GLY A 163 -62.79 15.28 -71.10
N GLY A 164 -61.95 15.61 -70.11
CA GLY A 164 -62.39 16.20 -68.83
C GLY A 164 -63.19 15.31 -67.87
N SER A 165 -62.92 14.01 -67.79
CA SER A 165 -63.68 13.08 -66.94
C SER A 165 -63.46 13.27 -65.43
N LEU A 166 -64.42 12.84 -64.60
CA LEU A 166 -64.35 12.75 -63.13
C LEU A 166 -63.05 12.10 -62.63
N ALA A 167 -62.49 11.18 -63.42
CA ALA A 167 -61.18 10.56 -63.19
C ALA A 167 -60.03 11.59 -63.18
N GLN A 168 -60.07 12.60 -64.05
CA GLN A 168 -59.11 13.70 -64.06
C GLN A 168 -59.25 14.58 -62.80
N LYS A 169 -60.49 14.86 -62.34
CA LYS A 169 -60.71 15.58 -61.07
C LYS A 169 -60.18 14.81 -59.85
N GLN A 170 -60.40 13.49 -59.79
CA GLN A 170 -59.82 12.65 -58.73
C GLN A 170 -58.29 12.60 -58.81
N LYS A 171 -57.73 12.56 -60.03
CA LYS A 171 -56.28 12.61 -60.25
C LYS A 171 -55.69 13.94 -59.79
N ILE A 172 -56.33 15.07 -60.11
CA ILE A 172 -55.95 16.40 -59.65
C ILE A 172 -56.00 16.44 -58.11
N SER A 173 -57.09 16.01 -57.48
CA SER A 173 -57.21 15.99 -56.02
C SER A 173 -56.16 15.10 -55.33
N PHE A 174 -55.80 13.97 -55.94
CA PHE A 174 -54.70 13.12 -55.45
C PHE A 174 -53.34 13.82 -55.53
N LEU A 175 -53.06 14.51 -56.64
CA LEU A 175 -51.82 15.27 -56.82
C LEU A 175 -51.76 16.48 -55.87
N GLU A 176 -52.88 17.16 -55.66
CA GLU A 176 -53.00 18.25 -54.69
C GLU A 176 -52.70 17.77 -53.27
N ASN A 177 -53.30 16.66 -52.83
CA ASN A 177 -53.02 16.10 -51.50
C ASN A 177 -51.55 15.65 -51.36
N ASN A 178 -50.98 15.03 -52.40
CA ASN A 178 -49.58 14.64 -52.38
C ASN A 178 -48.64 15.86 -52.29
N LEU A 179 -48.94 16.92 -53.05
CA LEU A 179 -48.22 18.19 -52.98
C LEU A 179 -48.33 18.83 -51.60
N ASP A 180 -49.51 18.76 -50.97
CA ASP A 180 -49.77 19.27 -49.63
C ASP A 180 -48.98 18.50 -48.55
N GLN A 181 -48.92 17.17 -48.68
CA GLN A 181 -48.12 16.30 -47.79
C GLN A 181 -46.62 16.58 -47.94
N LEU A 182 -46.12 16.66 -49.18
CA LEU A 182 -44.73 17.01 -49.45
C LEU A 182 -44.38 18.38 -48.88
N THR A 183 -45.29 19.35 -49.00
CA THR A 183 -45.11 20.68 -48.43
C THR A 183 -45.05 20.65 -46.90
N LYS A 184 -45.88 19.83 -46.25
CA LYS A 184 -45.85 19.65 -44.79
C LYS A 184 -44.54 19.04 -44.31
N VAL A 185 -44.08 17.97 -44.96
CA VAL A 185 -42.79 17.33 -44.66
C VAL A 185 -41.64 18.30 -44.88
N HIS A 186 -41.64 19.03 -45.99
CA HIS A 186 -40.63 20.04 -46.27
C HIS A 186 -40.59 21.12 -45.18
N LYS A 187 -41.75 21.67 -44.79
CA LYS A 187 -41.84 22.65 -43.69
C LYS A 187 -41.36 22.08 -42.36
N GLN A 188 -41.58 20.80 -42.09
CA GLN A 188 -41.09 20.14 -40.88
C GLN A 188 -39.57 20.00 -40.91
N LEU A 189 -39.01 19.48 -42.00
CA LEU A 189 -37.57 19.34 -42.18
C LEU A 189 -36.84 20.68 -42.08
N VAL A 190 -37.41 21.76 -42.62
CA VAL A 190 -36.83 23.10 -42.49
C VAL A 190 -36.78 23.56 -41.03
N ARG A 191 -37.85 23.29 -40.25
CA ARG A 191 -37.90 23.61 -38.82
C ARG A 191 -36.90 22.77 -38.01
N ASP A 192 -36.91 21.45 -38.18
CA ASP A 192 -35.98 20.54 -37.50
C ASP A 192 -34.53 20.89 -37.84
N ASN A 193 -34.26 21.26 -39.10
CA ASN A 193 -32.93 21.67 -39.53
C ASN A 193 -32.50 23.01 -38.92
N ALA A 194 -33.44 23.93 -38.66
CA ALA A 194 -33.16 25.15 -37.90
C ALA A 194 -32.86 24.84 -36.42
N ASP A 195 -33.64 23.97 -35.79
CA ASP A 195 -33.44 23.56 -34.40
C ASP A 195 -32.09 22.85 -34.22
N LEU A 196 -31.74 21.93 -35.13
CA LEU A 196 -30.45 21.25 -35.14
C LEU A 196 -29.28 22.23 -35.32
N ARG A 197 -29.42 23.25 -36.18
CA ARG A 197 -28.41 24.31 -36.32
C ARG A 197 -28.22 25.10 -35.02
N CYS A 198 -29.26 25.28 -34.22
CA CYS A 198 -29.18 25.95 -32.93
C CYS A 198 -28.64 25.04 -31.81
N GLU A 199 -28.92 23.74 -31.85
CA GLU A 199 -28.44 22.77 -30.85
C GLU A 199 -26.97 22.38 -31.04
N LEU A 200 -26.51 22.24 -32.29
CA LEU A 200 -25.14 21.89 -32.62
C LEU A 200 -24.09 22.74 -31.86
N PRO A 201 -24.13 24.08 -31.87
CA PRO A 201 -23.14 24.89 -31.15
C PRO A 201 -23.21 24.72 -29.62
N LYS A 202 -24.37 24.35 -29.05
CA LYS A 202 -24.50 24.08 -27.61
C LYS A 202 -23.78 22.78 -27.24
N LEU A 203 -23.98 21.73 -28.05
CA LEU A 203 -23.29 20.46 -27.89
C LEU A 203 -21.78 20.60 -28.08
N GLU A 204 -21.35 21.36 -29.09
CA GLU A 204 -19.92 21.65 -29.32
C GLU A 204 -19.27 22.40 -28.15
N LYS A 205 -19.97 23.38 -27.55
CA LYS A 205 -19.47 24.09 -26.37
C LYS A 205 -19.33 23.16 -25.16
N ARG A 206 -20.35 22.33 -24.91
CA ARG A 206 -20.30 21.30 -23.86
C ARG A 206 -19.14 20.33 -24.08
N LEU A 207 -18.95 19.86 -25.31
CA LEU A 207 -17.87 18.95 -25.66
C LEU A 207 -16.50 19.60 -25.39
N ARG A 208 -16.28 20.84 -25.84
CA ARG A 208 -15.04 21.58 -25.58
C ARG A 208 -14.76 21.73 -24.08
N ALA A 209 -15.74 22.14 -23.28
CA ALA A 209 -15.59 22.24 -21.83
C ALA A 209 -15.25 20.88 -21.18
N THR A 210 -15.86 19.79 -21.66
CA THR A 210 -15.51 18.44 -21.15
C THR A 210 -14.10 18.02 -21.54
N MET A 211 -13.65 18.33 -22.77
CA MET A 211 -12.28 18.06 -23.23
C MET A 211 -11.25 18.84 -22.42
N GLU A 212 -11.50 20.12 -22.15
CA GLU A 212 -10.63 20.95 -21.30
C GLU A 212 -10.53 20.42 -19.88
N ARG A 213 -11.67 20.03 -19.28
CA ARG A 213 -11.70 19.41 -17.95
C ARG A 213 -10.91 18.10 -17.94
N VAL A 214 -11.06 17.25 -18.96
CA VAL A 214 -10.29 15.99 -19.08
C VAL A 214 -8.80 16.28 -19.15
N LYS A 215 -8.38 17.23 -20.00
CA LYS A 215 -6.97 17.63 -20.13
C LYS A 215 -6.39 18.17 -18.82
N ALA A 216 -7.17 18.95 -18.06
CA ALA A 216 -6.77 19.44 -16.74
C ALA A 216 -6.58 18.28 -15.74
N LEU A 217 -7.50 17.31 -15.72
CA LEU A 217 -7.41 16.12 -14.87
C LEU A 217 -6.21 15.23 -15.25
N GLU A 218 -5.96 15.03 -16.54
CA GLU A 218 -4.79 14.28 -17.03
C GLU A 218 -3.48 14.95 -16.61
N THR A 219 -3.43 16.28 -16.68
CA THR A 219 -2.25 17.07 -16.25
C THR A 219 -2.04 16.93 -14.75
N ALA A 220 -3.08 17.13 -13.94
CA ALA A 220 -3.02 16.98 -12.49
C ALA A 220 -2.61 15.54 -12.08
N LEU A 221 -3.11 14.52 -12.78
CA LEU A 221 -2.74 13.13 -12.54
C LEU A 221 -1.26 12.88 -12.85
N LYS A 222 -0.76 13.43 -13.96
CA LYS A 222 0.64 13.34 -14.34
C LYS A 222 1.54 14.02 -13.31
N GLU A 223 1.18 15.24 -12.89
CA GLU A 223 1.90 15.99 -11.85
C GLU A 223 1.90 15.27 -10.50
N ALA A 224 0.77 14.69 -10.09
CA ALA A 224 0.67 13.91 -8.86
C ALA A 224 1.57 12.67 -8.90
N LYS A 225 1.59 11.96 -10.04
CA LYS A 225 2.48 10.80 -10.25
C LYS A 225 3.96 11.20 -10.22
N GLU A 226 4.32 12.30 -10.89
CA GLU A 226 5.68 12.84 -10.88
C GLU A 226 6.09 13.33 -9.48
N GLY A 227 5.16 13.94 -8.74
CA GLY A 227 5.32 14.32 -7.34
C GLY A 227 5.65 13.10 -6.46
N ALA A 228 4.80 12.08 -6.50
CA ALA A 228 5.02 10.84 -5.74
C ALA A 228 6.34 10.14 -6.11
N MET A 229 6.71 10.13 -7.39
CA MET A 229 8.00 9.59 -7.84
C MET A 229 9.20 10.41 -7.34
N ARG A 230 9.09 11.74 -7.29
CA ARG A 230 10.11 12.63 -6.72
C ARG A 230 10.27 12.38 -5.21
N ASP A 231 9.18 12.23 -4.49
CA ASP A 231 9.20 11.98 -3.05
C ASP A 231 9.78 10.61 -2.73
N ARG A 232 9.40 9.57 -3.49
CA ARG A 232 10.03 8.25 -3.41
C ARG A 232 11.54 8.32 -3.64
N LYS A 233 12.00 9.08 -4.64
CA LYS A 233 13.45 9.28 -4.89
C LYS A 233 14.14 9.99 -3.74
N ARG A 234 13.54 11.04 -3.17
CA ARG A 234 14.09 11.75 -2.00
C ARG A 234 14.20 10.82 -0.79
N TYR A 235 13.14 10.07 -0.51
CA TYR A 235 13.14 9.10 0.58
C TYR A 235 14.21 8.02 0.38
N GLN A 236 14.33 7.47 -0.83
CA GLN A 236 15.35 6.47 -1.15
C GLN A 236 16.76 7.03 -0.93
N PHE A 237 17.04 8.25 -1.40
CA PHE A 237 18.33 8.91 -1.19
C PHE A 237 18.64 9.10 0.29
N GLU A 238 17.66 9.53 1.09
CA GLU A 238 17.82 9.71 2.53
C GLU A 238 18.08 8.38 3.24
N VAL A 239 17.36 7.32 2.88
CA VAL A 239 17.60 5.96 3.37
C VAL A 239 19.02 5.48 3.05
N ASP A 240 19.48 5.67 1.81
CA ASP A 240 20.82 5.23 1.40
C ASP A 240 21.92 6.08 2.05
N ARG A 241 21.69 7.38 2.27
CA ARG A 241 22.56 8.24 3.09
C ARG A 241 22.70 7.72 4.52
N ILE A 242 21.59 7.32 5.14
CA ILE A 242 21.59 6.75 6.49
C ILE A 242 22.30 5.39 6.49
N LYS A 243 22.03 4.50 5.52
CA LYS A 243 22.73 3.21 5.41
C LYS A 243 24.24 3.40 5.29
N GLU A 244 24.69 4.37 4.49
CA GLU A 244 26.11 4.65 4.31
C GLU A 244 26.74 5.21 5.59
N ALA A 245 26.06 6.11 6.30
CA ALA A 245 26.51 6.60 7.60
C ALA A 245 26.59 5.47 8.64
N VAL A 246 25.62 4.56 8.67
CA VAL A 246 25.63 3.37 9.53
C VAL A 246 26.77 2.42 9.14
N ARG A 247 27.01 2.20 7.84
CA ARG A 247 28.11 1.37 7.33
C ARG A 247 29.46 1.96 7.74
N GLN A 248 29.67 3.27 7.58
CA GLN A 248 30.90 3.93 8.02
C GLN A 248 31.08 3.86 9.53
N LYS A 249 30.01 4.05 10.32
CA LYS A 249 30.06 3.90 11.78
C LYS A 249 30.39 2.46 12.21
N ASN A 250 29.85 1.47 11.52
CA ASN A 250 30.16 0.05 11.75
C ASN A 250 31.60 -0.31 11.33
N LEU A 251 32.09 0.28 10.24
CA LEU A 251 33.47 0.06 9.77
C LEU A 251 34.48 0.76 10.68
N ALA A 252 34.18 1.96 11.18
CA ALA A 252 34.99 2.68 12.16
C ALA A 252 35.02 1.96 13.53
N ARG A 253 33.96 1.22 13.88
CA ARG A 253 33.90 0.41 15.10
C ARG A 253 34.61 -0.94 14.95
N ARG A 254 34.82 -1.40 13.72
CA ARG A 254 35.66 -2.55 13.39
C ARG A 254 37.10 -2.06 13.22
N GLY A 255 37.75 -1.78 14.36
CA GLY A 255 39.21 -1.69 14.41
C GLY A 255 39.86 -2.97 13.84
N PRO A 256 41.18 -2.94 13.51
CA PRO A 256 41.87 -4.07 12.90
C PRO A 256 41.63 -5.34 13.72
N SER A 257 40.77 -6.24 13.22
CA SER A 257 40.54 -7.52 13.87
C SER A 257 41.82 -8.33 13.71
N ALA A 258 42.58 -8.47 14.79
CA ALA A 258 43.65 -9.46 14.84
C ALA A 258 43.04 -10.83 14.49
N GLN A 259 43.56 -11.47 13.44
CA GLN A 259 43.24 -12.85 13.11
C GLN A 259 43.85 -13.75 14.18
N ILE A 260 43.14 -13.90 15.29
CA ILE A 260 43.46 -14.90 16.30
C ILE A 260 43.11 -16.26 15.68
N ALA A 261 44.15 -17.01 15.33
CA ALA A 261 44.04 -18.38 14.85
C ALA A 261 43.27 -19.23 15.88
N LYS A 262 42.21 -19.89 15.42
CA LYS A 262 41.38 -20.76 16.26
C LYS A 262 42.23 -21.94 16.79
N PRO A 263 42.13 -22.32 18.08
CA PRO A 263 42.78 -23.52 18.60
C PRO A 263 42.26 -24.76 17.87
N ILE A 264 43.20 -25.58 17.40
CA ILE A 264 42.95 -26.83 16.69
C ILE A 264 42.37 -27.83 17.69
N ARG A 265 41.05 -28.08 17.62
CA ARG A 265 40.43 -29.23 18.29
C ARG A 265 40.81 -30.48 17.51
N ALA A 266 41.57 -31.37 18.16
CA ALA A 266 41.86 -32.70 17.65
C ALA A 266 40.57 -33.54 17.58
N GLY A 267 40.35 -34.18 16.43
CA GLY A 267 39.42 -35.29 16.26
C GLY A 267 38.02 -34.93 15.78
N GLN A 268 37.81 -34.88 14.47
CA GLN A 268 36.75 -35.68 13.83
C GLN A 268 36.92 -35.76 12.31
N GLN A 269 36.77 -36.97 11.80
CA GLN A 269 37.12 -37.41 10.45
C GLN A 269 35.99 -37.17 9.43
N HIS A 270 36.42 -37.04 8.17
CA HIS A 270 35.80 -37.57 6.95
C HIS A 270 34.53 -36.88 6.37
N LEU A 271 34.66 -36.21 5.21
CA LEU A 271 34.37 -36.79 3.88
C LEU A 271 34.42 -35.72 2.76
N GLN A 272 35.25 -36.01 1.75
CA GLN A 272 35.04 -35.86 0.30
C GLN A 272 34.31 -34.62 -0.28
N GLY A 273 35.06 -33.84 -1.05
CA GLY A 273 34.87 -33.83 -2.51
C GLY A 273 33.99 -32.75 -3.16
N VAL A 274 34.64 -32.03 -4.08
CA VAL A 274 34.11 -31.45 -5.35
C VAL A 274 33.78 -29.93 -5.39
N ARG A 275 34.68 -29.26 -6.14
CA ARG A 275 34.66 -28.05 -7.00
C ARG A 275 33.42 -27.12 -7.10
N PRO A 276 33.65 -25.81 -7.36
CA PRO A 276 32.59 -24.83 -7.62
C PRO A 276 32.22 -24.76 -9.13
N VAL A 277 30.95 -24.51 -9.44
CA VAL A 277 30.49 -24.15 -10.80
C VAL A 277 29.45 -23.03 -10.74
N MET A 278 29.56 -22.14 -11.72
CA MET A 278 28.68 -21.05 -12.18
C MET A 278 27.15 -21.25 -12.00
N GLY A 279 26.42 -20.13 -11.90
CA GLY A 279 24.93 -20.04 -11.84
C GLY A 279 24.20 -20.53 -13.11
N PRO A 280 22.95 -20.13 -13.45
CA PRO A 280 22.03 -19.14 -12.85
C PRO A 280 20.54 -19.62 -12.67
N GLY A 281 19.71 -18.82 -11.96
CA GLY A 281 18.29 -18.56 -12.28
C GLY A 281 17.18 -19.57 -11.91
N ARG A 282 16.14 -19.07 -11.20
CA ARG A 282 14.66 -19.29 -11.28
C ARG A 282 14.05 -19.16 -9.87
N ILE A 283 13.30 -18.09 -9.58
CA ILE A 283 11.83 -17.95 -9.71
C ILE A 283 11.08 -19.13 -9.07
N LEU A 284 10.61 -18.91 -7.84
CA LEU A 284 9.38 -19.53 -7.32
C LEU A 284 8.56 -18.41 -6.67
N ALA A 285 7.38 -18.20 -7.24
CA ALA A 285 6.27 -17.49 -6.64
C ALA A 285 5.55 -18.48 -5.73
N ASP A 286 5.16 -18.05 -4.53
CA ASP A 286 4.10 -18.71 -3.78
C ASP A 286 3.00 -17.68 -3.48
N ASP A 287 1.81 -18.12 -3.88
CA ASP A 287 0.52 -17.45 -3.94
C ASP A 287 -0.28 -17.97 -2.75
N ASP A 288 -0.53 -17.14 -1.74
CA ASP A 288 -1.29 -17.52 -0.54
C ASP A 288 -2.69 -16.92 -0.61
N THR A 289 -3.66 -17.76 -1.01
CA THR A 289 -5.09 -17.49 -0.90
C THR A 289 -5.68 -18.30 0.26
N PRO A 290 -6.42 -17.69 1.22
CA PRO A 290 -7.07 -18.46 2.27
C PRO A 290 -8.45 -18.98 1.82
N LYS A 291 -8.60 -20.30 1.86
CA LYS A 291 -9.87 -21.03 1.66
C LYS A 291 -10.86 -20.74 2.80
N ARG A 292 -12.06 -20.24 2.47
CA ARG A 292 -13.24 -20.24 3.35
C ARG A 292 -13.74 -21.68 3.57
N LYS A 293 -13.85 -22.09 4.83
CA LYS A 293 -14.61 -23.28 5.26
C LYS A 293 -16.08 -22.89 5.47
N SER A 294 -16.96 -23.49 4.68
CA SER A 294 -18.41 -23.49 4.89
C SER A 294 -18.74 -24.55 5.94
N ILE A 295 -19.31 -24.16 7.08
CA ILE A 295 -19.92 -25.09 8.04
C ILE A 295 -21.42 -25.08 7.80
N MET A 296 -21.94 -26.23 7.38
CA MET A 296 -23.37 -26.55 7.47
C MET A 296 -23.79 -26.62 8.94
N GLY A 297 -24.88 -25.94 9.28
CA GLY A 297 -25.63 -26.16 10.51
C GLY A 297 -27.11 -26.23 10.17
N GLY A 298 -27.63 -27.45 10.08
CA GLY A 298 -29.07 -27.71 10.03
C GLY A 298 -29.69 -27.59 11.43
N GLY A 299 -30.88 -27.01 11.51
CA GLY A 299 -31.70 -26.97 12.70
C GLY A 299 -33.14 -26.72 12.29
N GLY A 300 -33.98 -27.75 12.44
CA GLY A 300 -35.38 -27.76 12.01
C GLY A 300 -36.33 -27.00 12.93
N ILE A 301 -37.38 -26.47 12.28
CA ILE A 301 -38.81 -26.51 12.63
C ILE A 301 -39.17 -26.47 14.12
N LYS A 302 -39.88 -25.40 14.50
CA LYS A 302 -41.06 -25.49 15.36
C LYS A 302 -42.10 -24.44 14.97
N ASP A 303 -43.30 -24.95 14.68
CA ASP A 303 -44.57 -24.23 14.61
C ASP A 303 -44.84 -23.46 15.89
N GLU A 304 -45.50 -22.30 15.77
CA GLU A 304 -46.60 -21.92 16.67
C GLU A 304 -47.40 -20.74 16.11
N SER A 305 -48.71 -20.99 15.93
CA SER A 305 -49.88 -20.09 15.95
C SER A 305 -50.05 -19.00 14.88
#